data_AF-A0A7I8ERQ0-F1
#
_entry.id   AF-A0A7I8ERQ0-F1
#
_cell.length_a   1.000
_cell.length_b   1.000
_cell.length_c   1.000
_cell.angle_alpha   90.00
_cell.angle_beta   90.00
_cell.angle_gamma   90.00
#
_symmetry.space_group_name_H-M   'P 1'
#
loop_
_entity.id
_entity.type
_entity.pdbx_description
1 polymer ?
#
loop_
_entity_poly.entity_id
_entity_poly.type
_entity_poly.pdbx_seq_one_letter_code
_entity_poly.pdbx_strand_id
1 'polypeptide(L)' 'MLEVRNCRLSMPAIEVTEERIEEVLEMVGLATNASLLYRKYSLGMRQRLGQAAALLNHPQLLVVDEPTTSQE' A
#
# COMPACT_ATOMS: atom_id res chain seq x y z
N MET A 1 6.62 -9.12 -0.16
CA MET A 1 5.43 -9.98 -0.41
C MET A 1 4.65 -10.48 0.83
N LEU A 2 5.09 -10.33 2.11
CA LEU A 2 4.38 -10.95 3.25
C LEU A 2 3.52 -10.04 4.16
N GLU A 3 3.49 -8.72 3.97
CA GLU A 3 2.75 -7.83 4.89
C GLU A 3 1.46 -7.21 4.35
N VAL A 4 1.22 -7.22 3.03
CA VAL A 4 -0.11 -6.89 2.49
C VAL A 4 -1.16 -7.95 2.90
N ARG A 5 -0.71 -9.20 3.13
CA ARG A 5 -1.57 -10.29 3.62
C ARG A 5 -2.02 -10.14 5.07
N ASN A 6 -1.29 -9.38 5.88
CA ASN A 6 -1.54 -9.30 7.33
C ASN A 6 -2.51 -8.17 7.72
N CYS A 7 -2.94 -7.36 6.76
CA CYS A 7 -4.07 -6.44 6.92
C CYS A 7 -5.43 -7.19 6.84
N ARG A 8 -5.54 -8.33 7.53
CA ARG A 8 -6.76 -9.14 7.66
C ARG A 8 -7.46 -8.98 9.01
N LEU A 9 -6.95 -8.12 9.89
CA LEU A 9 -7.43 -8.05 11.28
C LEU A 9 -8.61 -7.09 11.52
N SER A 10 -9.16 -6.40 10.51
CA SER A 10 -10.33 -5.53 10.76
C SER A 10 -11.26 -5.26 9.57
N MET A 11 -11.23 -6.03 8.48
CA MET A 11 -12.17 -5.83 7.38
C MET A 11 -12.68 -7.16 6.82
N PRO A 12 -14.01 -7.29 6.58
CA PRO A 12 -14.60 -8.51 6.07
C PRO A 12 -14.15 -8.73 4.62
N ALA A 13 -13.46 -9.83 4.38
CA ALA A 13 -13.47 -10.60 3.13
C ALA A 13 -13.52 -9.81 1.81
N ILE A 14 -12.57 -8.89 1.55
CA ILE A 14 -12.34 -8.42 0.19
C ILE A 14 -11.34 -9.39 -0.45
N GLU A 15 -11.79 -10.14 -1.46
CA GLU A 15 -10.90 -10.86 -2.37
C GLU A 15 -10.12 -9.84 -3.20
N VAL A 16 -8.95 -9.45 -2.70
CA VAL A 16 -8.04 -8.59 -3.43
C VAL A 16 -7.29 -9.46 -4.45
N THR A 17 -7.48 -9.19 -5.75
CA THR A 17 -6.76 -9.88 -6.82
C THR A 17 -5.30 -9.42 -6.88
N GLU A 18 -4.40 -10.26 -7.40
CA GLU A 18 -3.00 -9.89 -7.61
C GLU A 18 -2.87 -8.70 -8.57
N GLU A 19 -3.71 -8.65 -9.62
CA GLU A 19 -3.80 -7.53 -10.55
C GLU A 19 -4.10 -6.20 -9.84
N ARG A 20 -5.03 -6.22 -8.87
CA ARG A 20 -5.38 -5.01 -8.10
C ARG A 20 -4.24 -4.56 -7.19
N ILE A 21 -3.47 -5.51 -6.66
CA ILE A 21 -2.28 -5.22 -5.84
C ILE A 21 -1.22 -4.55 -6.71
N GLU A 22 -0.98 -5.06 -7.91
CA GLU A 22 -0.01 -4.46 -8.85
C GLU A 22 -0.42 -3.05 -9.26
N GLU A 23 -1.68 -2.86 -9.67
CA GLU A 23 -2.23 -1.55 -10.05
C GLU A 23 -2.05 -0.51 -8.93
N VAL A 24 -2.38 -0.90 -7.69
CA VAL A 24 -2.28 0.00 -6.53
C VAL A 24 -0.82 0.29 -6.16
N LEU A 25 0.07 -0.70 -6.26
CA LEU A 25 1.50 -0.50 -6.05
C LEU A 25 2.12 0.39 -7.11
N GLU A 26 1.62 0.35 -8.35
CA GLU A 26 2.03 1.25 -9.42
C GLU A 26 1.56 2.69 -9.13
N MET A 27 0.30 2.87 -8.71
CA MET A 27 -0.25 4.18 -8.33
C MET A 27 0.53 4.87 -7.21
N VAL A 28 1.07 4.12 -6.24
CA VAL A 28 1.90 4.69 -5.16
C VAL A 28 3.41 4.67 -5.45
N GLY A 29 3.82 4.26 -6.65
CA GLY A 29 5.23 4.22 -7.06
C GLY A 29 6.08 3.22 -6.26
N LEU A 30 5.49 2.08 -5.86
CA LEU A 30 6.15 0.97 -5.16
C LEU A 30 6.27 -0.30 -6.01
N ALA A 31 5.78 -0.33 -7.26
CA ALA A 31 5.83 -1.50 -8.13
C ALA A 31 7.23 -2.14 -8.25
N THR A 32 8.28 -1.33 -8.47
CA THR A 32 9.68 -1.78 -8.56
C THR A 32 10.23 -2.36 -7.25
N ASN A 33 9.61 -2.02 -6.13
CA ASN A 33 10.00 -2.40 -4.79
C ASN A 33 9.06 -3.46 -4.17
N ALA A 34 8.06 -3.93 -4.91
CA ALA A 34 7.03 -4.86 -4.42
C ALA A 34 7.60 -6.22 -3.92
N SER A 35 8.74 -6.63 -4.50
CA SER A 35 9.47 -7.84 -4.15
C SER A 35 10.30 -7.69 -2.87
N LEU A 36 10.57 -6.47 -2.42
CA LEU A 36 11.33 -6.22 -1.20
C LEU A 36 10.56 -6.72 0.04
N LEU A 37 11.31 -7.11 1.06
CA LEU A 37 10.75 -7.35 2.38
C LEU A 37 10.41 -6.01 3.01
N TYR A 38 9.27 -5.91 3.69
CA TYR A 38 8.82 -4.69 4.38
C TYR A 38 9.86 -4.10 5.32
N ARG A 39 10.63 -4.94 6.03
CA ARG A 39 11.74 -4.48 6.89
C ARG A 39 12.83 -3.69 6.14
N LYS A 40 12.90 -3.83 4.81
CA LYS A 40 13.81 -3.07 3.93
C LYS A 40 13.17 -1.80 3.36
N TYR A 41 11.90 -1.53 3.66
CA TYR A 41 11.23 -0.33 3.19
C TYR A 41 11.71 0.87 4.01
N SER A 42 12.05 1.95 3.31
CA SER A 42 12.26 3.25 3.95
C SER A 42 10.98 3.71 4.66
N LEU A 43 11.10 4.70 5.53
CA LEU A 43 9.93 5.26 6.22
C LEU A 43 8.87 5.75 5.22
N GLY A 44 9.29 6.48 4.18
CA GLY A 44 8.40 6.95 3.11
C GLY A 44 7.79 5.81 2.29
N MET A 45 8.51 4.72 2.05
CA MET A 45 7.94 3.52 1.39
C MET A 45 6.88 2.85 2.26
N ARG A 46 7.05 2.83 3.59
CA ARG A 46 6.04 2.29 4.51
C ARG A 46 4.79 3.16 4.58
N GLN A 47 4.94 4.48 4.56
CA GLN A 47 3.81 5.41 4.45
C GLN A 47 3.04 5.20 3.14
N ARG A 48 3.73 5.13 2.00
CA ARG A 48 3.13 4.85 0.69
C ARG A 48 2.46 3.47 0.65
N LEU A 49 3.00 2.47 1.33
CA LEU A 49 2.36 1.16 1.47
C LEU A 49 1.05 1.25 2.27
N GLY A 50 0.98 2.11 3.29
CA GLY A 50 -0.26 2.40 4.00
C GLY A 50 -1.32 3.06 3.11
N GLN A 51 -0.91 4.00 2.24
CA GLN A 51 -1.80 4.60 1.25
C GLN A 51 -2.30 3.55 0.24
N ALA A 52 -1.41 2.68 -0.24
CA ALA A 52 -1.80 1.55 -1.09
C ALA A 52 -2.83 0.65 -0.40
N ALA A 53 -2.61 0.26 0.85
CA ALA A 53 -3.57 -0.55 1.61
C ALA A 53 -4.95 0.13 1.73
N ALA A 54 -5.01 1.46 1.84
CA ALA A 54 -6.26 2.20 1.83
C ALA A 54 -6.94 2.22 0.44
N LEU A 55 -6.16 2.34 -0.64
CA LEU A 55 -6.63 2.33 -2.03
C LEU A 55 -7.14 0.96 -2.50
N LEU A 56 -6.68 -0.14 -1.89
CA LEU A 56 -7.17 -1.49 -2.18
C LEU A 56 -8.68 -1.63 -1.93
N ASN A 57 -9.24 -0.83 -1.00
CA ASN A 57 -10.67 -0.87 -0.67
C ASN A 57 -11.57 -0.09 -1.65
N HIS A 58 -11.02 0.39 -2.77
CA HIS A 58 -11.74 1.25 -3.72
C HIS A 58 -12.53 2.40 -3.06
N PRO A 59 -11.89 3.21 -2.20
CA PRO A 59 -12.57 4.35 -1.60
C PRO A 59 -12.96 5.36 -2.68
N GLN A 60 -14.16 5.94 -2.58
CA GLN A 60 -14.57 7.06 -3.45
C GLN A 60 -13.76 8.33 -3.17
N LEU A 61 -13.22 8.46 -1.95
CA LEU A 61 -12.37 9.56 -1.51
C LEU A 61 -11.40 9.04 -0.44
N LEU A 62 -10.10 9.24 -0.66
CA LEU A 62 -9.05 9.00 0.32
C LEU A 62 -8.41 10.34 0.68
N VAL A 63 -8.63 10.81 1.90
CA VAL A 63 -7.95 11.99 2.44
C VAL A 63 -6.75 11.51 3.25
N VAL A 64 -5.57 11.95 2.85
CA VAL A 64 -4.32 11.68 3.56
C VAL A 64 -3.75 13.01 3.99
N ASP A 65 -3.74 13.28 5.30
CA ASP A 65 -3.09 14.46 5.84
C ASP A 65 -1.59 14.17 5.96
N GLU A 66 -0.78 15.07 5.40
CA GLU A 66 0.67 14.91 5.16
C GLU A 66 1.07 13.62 4.40
N PRO A 67 0.86 13.53 3.07
CA PRO A 67 1.11 12.30 2.32
C PRO A 67 2.59 11.95 2.18
N THR A 68 3.48 12.94 2.36
CA THR A 68 4.94 12.81 2.26
C THR A 68 5.60 14.00 2.96
N THR A 69 5.75 13.95 4.28
CA THR A 69 6.65 14.90 4.96
C THR A 69 8.09 14.51 4.64
N SER A 70 8.61 15.15 3.58
CA SER A 70 9.99 15.12 3.11
C SER A 70 10.45 13.76 2.56
N GLN A 71 10.96 13.72 1.32
CA GLN A 71 12.39 13.58 1.05
C GLN A 71 12.64 13.78 -0.45
N GLU A 72 13.78 14.40 -0.72
CA GLU A 72 14.44 14.64 -2.00
C GLU A 72 14.61 13.37 -2.86
#